data_AF-A0AA38I8J2-F1
#
_entry.id   AF-A0AA38I8J2-F1
#
_cell.length_a   1.000
_cell.length_b   1.000
_cell.length_c   1.000
_cell.angle_alpha   90.00
_cell.angle_beta   90.00
_cell.angle_gamma   90.00
#
_symmetry.space_group_name_H-M   'P 1'
#
loop_
_entity.id
_entity.type
_entity.pdbx_description
1 polymer ?
#
loop_
_entity_poly.entity_id
_entity_poly.type
_entity_poly.pdbx_seq_one_letter_code
_entity_poly.pdbx_strand_id
1 'polypeptide(L)'
;MTHPNEYLLKYTAIYRCSDDITNLKIRIKLRQVESFDDDSPQWDTKTFVWQQKVFSKSEIEFYKDEKNCVTDLEKKYHLDVVKLAPDAKWNLFSYVNDDDFVMREEINNYFQKTEEDEEEYDYRRSVEGAVRSPVGRNYEYDAMFIMADFGEYVDAAWIKYEKVLCVVKYDKKYKVMCVYPDFTQYQPYNLKIDGTTSRKFQYFVENVSTAMPEDDQYKETELIRKLNSHKLEVIKHLDSNFHLPPKNKLQIYLFFEILWAKEFEYDTIYVQYFIDLPPEWTCVDKKQLQGITQTCHTKGEDNVAHFGHVFDVTLDYNIEGLAKKIPKSPYIYFEIISKDTWSRYRTEGLTYKNLPVAKPGNYRFELQCFRLIPDSISGQLRRFFVGDCSNYNDITWIGLPKDYDGFFLNKYGTNTVGTGQIGIRVNVIQQSQAFLEQSRDSKDESLDIFEKLNSSSLVKSVEQVLQAFKRARKNMIAARKNL
;
A
#
# COMPACT_ATOMS: atom_id res chain seq x y z
N MET A 1 23.04 42.68 4.96
CA MET A 1 23.14 42.84 3.49
C MET A 1 23.99 41.70 2.95
N THR A 2 23.35 40.60 2.58
CA THR A 2 23.89 39.51 1.75
C THR A 2 22.67 38.68 1.36
N HIS A 3 21.95 39.10 0.31
CA HIS A 3 20.91 38.26 -0.29
C HIS A 3 21.65 37.18 -1.10
N PRO A 4 21.52 35.88 -0.76
CA PRO A 4 21.90 34.84 -1.69
C PRO A 4 20.94 34.92 -2.89
N ASN A 5 21.43 34.62 -4.08
CA ASN A 5 20.64 34.44 -5.29
C ASN A 5 19.60 33.33 -5.09
N GLU A 6 18.49 33.63 -4.41
CA GLU A 6 17.39 32.69 -4.19
C GLU A 6 16.57 32.62 -5.48
N TYR A 7 16.85 31.59 -6.27
CA TYR A 7 15.95 31.13 -7.32
C TYR A 7 14.60 30.80 -6.66
N LEU A 8 13.51 31.44 -7.11
CA LEU A 8 12.16 31.11 -6.63
C LEU A 8 11.92 29.60 -6.83
N LEU A 9 11.73 28.88 -5.72
CA LEU A 9 11.51 27.43 -5.75
C LEU A 9 10.18 27.13 -6.46
N LYS A 10 10.23 26.26 -7.47
CA LYS A 10 9.03 25.77 -8.14
C LYS A 10 8.33 24.78 -7.21
N TYR A 11 7.12 25.11 -6.77
CA TYR A 11 6.24 24.17 -6.07
C TYR A 11 4.91 24.04 -6.80
N THR A 12 4.26 22.92 -6.57
CA THR A 12 2.89 22.67 -7.01
C THR A 12 1.92 23.38 -6.09
N ALA A 13 1.07 24.24 -6.65
CA ALA A 13 -0.07 24.78 -5.93
C ALA A 13 -1.34 23.98 -6.21
N ILE A 14 -2.19 23.87 -5.20
CA ILE A 14 -3.47 23.16 -5.25
C ILE A 14 -4.57 24.17 -4.94
N TYR A 15 -5.51 24.30 -5.87
CA TYR A 15 -6.64 25.22 -5.82
C TYR A 15 -7.93 24.43 -5.84
N ARG A 16 -8.91 24.88 -5.06
CA ARG A 16 -10.28 24.37 -5.14
C ARG A 16 -11.07 25.28 -6.08
N CYS A 17 -11.84 24.68 -6.97
CA CYS A 17 -12.60 25.40 -7.97
C CYS A 17 -14.10 25.26 -7.68
N SER A 18 -14.86 26.34 -7.81
CA SER A 18 -16.31 26.31 -7.69
C SER A 18 -16.97 25.79 -8.98
N ASP A 19 -16.36 26.09 -10.11
CA ASP A 19 -16.78 25.73 -11.47
C ASP A 19 -15.80 24.74 -12.13
N ASP A 20 -16.09 24.37 -13.39
CA ASP A 20 -15.29 23.44 -14.19
C ASP A 20 -14.10 24.12 -14.89
N ILE A 21 -13.59 25.22 -14.31
CA ILE A 21 -12.43 26.01 -14.77
C ILE A 21 -12.48 26.45 -16.25
N THR A 22 -13.65 26.45 -16.88
CA THR A 22 -13.82 26.83 -18.30
C THR A 22 -13.43 28.28 -18.57
N ASN A 23 -13.51 29.13 -17.54
CA ASN A 23 -13.12 30.54 -17.61
C ASN A 23 -11.66 30.80 -17.20
N LEU A 24 -10.88 29.75 -16.91
CA LEU A 24 -9.49 29.88 -16.51
C LEU A 24 -8.65 30.47 -17.65
N LYS A 25 -7.96 31.57 -17.34
CA LYS A 25 -7.03 32.25 -18.24
C LYS A 25 -5.67 32.39 -17.57
N ILE A 26 -4.64 31.88 -18.23
CA ILE A 26 -3.27 31.89 -17.76
C ILE A 26 -2.43 32.74 -18.69
N ARG A 27 -1.74 33.74 -18.14
CA ARG A 27 -0.83 34.58 -18.90
C ARG A 27 0.61 34.17 -18.60
N ILE A 28 1.36 33.89 -19.65
CA ILE A 28 2.80 33.72 -19.60
C ILE A 28 3.45 35.02 -20.07
N LYS A 29 4.34 35.56 -19.24
CA LYS A 29 5.29 36.61 -19.65
C LYS A 29 6.66 35.97 -19.70
N LEU A 30 7.37 36.06 -20.81
CA LEU A 30 8.71 35.49 -21.00
C LEU A 30 9.67 36.60 -21.43
N ARG A 31 10.92 36.55 -20.97
CA ARG A 31 12.01 37.41 -21.47
C ARG A 31 13.32 36.66 -21.50
N GLN A 32 14.18 36.98 -22.46
CA GLN A 32 15.58 36.56 -22.49
C GLN A 32 16.43 37.63 -21.78
N VAL A 33 17.39 37.20 -20.97
CA VAL A 33 18.20 38.11 -20.15
C VAL A 33 19.67 37.72 -20.22
N GLU A 34 20.58 38.69 -20.34
CA GLU A 34 22.03 38.45 -20.31
C GLU A 34 22.53 38.25 -18.87
N SER A 35 22.01 39.05 -17.93
CA SER A 35 22.27 38.97 -16.49
C SER A 35 20.96 39.09 -15.71
N PHE A 36 20.76 38.34 -14.62
CA PHE A 36 19.47 38.33 -13.90
C PHE A 36 19.09 39.69 -13.26
N ASP A 37 20.00 40.66 -13.28
CA ASP A 37 19.83 42.04 -12.80
C ASP A 37 19.46 43.04 -13.93
N ASP A 38 19.22 42.56 -15.16
CA ASP A 38 18.82 43.42 -16.28
C ASP A 38 17.31 43.76 -16.24
N ASP A 39 17.02 45.06 -16.24
CA ASP A 39 15.68 45.65 -16.12
C ASP A 39 15.08 46.07 -17.47
N SER A 40 15.56 45.46 -18.57
CA SER A 40 15.00 45.68 -19.90
C SER A 40 13.47 45.42 -19.94
N PRO A 41 12.65 46.37 -20.45
CA PRO A 41 11.20 46.37 -20.27
C PRO A 41 10.42 45.48 -21.25
N GLN A 42 11.09 44.79 -22.18
CA GLN A 42 10.42 44.07 -23.26
C GLN A 42 10.07 42.64 -22.84
N TRP A 43 8.83 42.45 -22.39
CA TRP A 43 8.27 41.15 -22.04
C TRP A 43 7.36 40.60 -23.14
N ASP A 44 7.51 39.32 -23.38
CA ASP A 44 6.77 38.56 -24.37
C ASP A 44 5.55 37.97 -23.70
N THR A 45 4.37 38.49 -24.02
CA THR A 45 3.15 38.11 -23.30
C THR A 45 2.22 37.30 -24.18
N LYS A 46 1.80 36.13 -23.70
CA LYS A 46 0.74 35.31 -24.31
C LYS A 46 -0.25 34.85 -23.26
N THR A 47 -1.54 34.92 -23.58
CA THR A 47 -2.61 34.44 -22.70
C THR A 47 -3.23 33.19 -23.30
N PHE A 48 -3.39 32.15 -22.47
CA PHE A 48 -3.96 30.86 -22.79
C PHE A 48 -5.27 30.68 -22.03
N VAL A 49 -6.29 30.15 -22.71
CA VAL A 49 -7.54 29.69 -22.09
C VAL A 49 -7.41 28.19 -21.80
N TRP A 50 -8.08 27.68 -20.77
CA TRP A 50 -8.11 26.25 -20.46
C TRP A 50 -8.50 25.39 -21.67
N GLN A 51 -7.72 24.33 -21.92
CA GLN A 51 -7.85 23.44 -23.08
C GLN A 51 -7.81 24.14 -24.45
N GLN A 52 -7.24 25.35 -24.52
CA GLN A 52 -6.98 26.03 -25.78
C GLN A 52 -5.73 25.44 -26.44
N LYS A 53 -5.89 24.86 -27.64
CA LYS A 53 -4.77 24.44 -28.47
C LYS A 53 -4.12 25.63 -29.14
N VAL A 54 -2.81 25.75 -28.97
CA VAL A 54 -1.95 26.73 -29.64
C VAL A 54 -0.79 25.93 -30.23
N PHE A 55 -0.60 26.01 -31.54
CA PHE A 55 0.37 25.17 -32.25
C PHE A 55 1.81 25.71 -32.14
N SER A 56 2.77 24.80 -32.00
CA SER A 56 4.20 25.10 -32.14
C SER A 56 4.59 25.29 -33.61
N LYS A 57 5.74 25.91 -33.88
CA LYS A 57 6.29 26.00 -35.26
C LYS A 57 6.38 24.64 -35.96
N SER A 58 6.80 23.60 -35.23
CA SER A 58 6.92 22.25 -35.78
C SER A 58 5.56 21.62 -36.05
N GLU A 59 4.57 21.84 -35.17
CA GLU A 59 3.19 21.39 -35.40
C GLU A 59 2.55 22.09 -36.60
N ILE A 60 2.79 23.39 -36.76
CA ILE A 60 2.32 24.15 -37.94
C ILE A 60 2.90 23.55 -39.21
N GLU A 61 4.21 23.26 -39.25
CA GLU A 61 4.84 22.66 -40.43
C GLU A 61 4.35 21.23 -40.70
N PHE A 62 4.12 20.45 -39.64
CA PHE A 62 3.62 19.08 -39.74
C PHE A 62 2.16 19.01 -40.23
N TYR A 63 1.26 19.75 -39.58
CA TYR A 63 -0.18 19.76 -39.91
C TYR A 63 -0.50 20.58 -41.15
N LYS A 64 0.46 21.32 -41.73
CA LYS A 64 0.27 21.99 -43.02
C LYS A 64 0.09 21.00 -44.17
N ASP A 65 0.70 19.82 -44.10
CA ASP A 65 0.51 18.77 -45.10
C ASP A 65 -0.68 17.88 -44.69
N GLU A 66 -1.72 17.86 -45.52
CA GLU A 66 -2.91 17.03 -45.33
C GLU A 66 -2.57 15.53 -45.25
N LYS A 67 -1.48 15.09 -45.90
CA LYS A 67 -1.05 13.69 -45.88
C LYS A 67 -0.61 13.20 -44.50
N ASN A 68 -0.19 14.11 -43.63
CA ASN A 68 0.22 13.80 -42.27
C ASN A 68 -0.98 13.65 -41.31
N CYS A 69 -2.20 13.96 -41.76
CA CYS A 69 -3.40 14.03 -40.93
C CYS A 69 -4.31 12.82 -41.16
N VAL A 70 -4.15 11.77 -40.35
CA VAL A 70 -4.88 10.50 -40.52
C VAL A 70 -6.14 10.48 -39.67
N THR A 71 -6.03 10.93 -38.43
CA THR A 71 -7.12 10.94 -37.45
C THR A 71 -8.04 12.15 -37.63
N ASP A 72 -9.27 12.05 -37.11
CA ASP A 72 -10.23 13.16 -37.20
C ASP A 72 -9.79 14.40 -36.40
N LEU A 73 -9.01 14.21 -35.33
CA LEU A 73 -8.39 15.29 -34.57
C LEU A 73 -7.31 16.01 -35.39
N GLU A 74 -6.41 15.26 -36.05
CA GLU A 74 -5.35 15.84 -36.88
C GLU A 74 -5.93 16.58 -38.09
N LYS A 75 -7.02 16.08 -38.70
CA LYS A 75 -7.74 16.80 -39.77
C LYS A 75 -8.34 18.11 -39.28
N LYS A 76 -8.86 18.15 -38.05
CA LYS A 76 -9.32 19.39 -37.42
C LYS A 76 -8.15 20.36 -37.24
N TYR A 77 -7.00 19.87 -36.75
CA TYR A 77 -5.78 20.68 -36.60
C TYR A 77 -5.25 21.21 -37.94
N HIS A 78 -5.31 20.42 -39.02
CA HIS A 78 -5.00 20.89 -40.37
C HIS A 78 -5.88 22.09 -40.76
N LEU A 79 -7.19 21.97 -40.60
CA LEU A 79 -8.12 23.05 -40.93
C LEU A 79 -7.87 24.32 -40.09
N ASP A 80 -7.50 24.16 -38.83
CA ASP A 80 -7.20 25.27 -37.94
C ASP A 80 -5.87 25.94 -38.33
N VAL A 81 -4.82 25.16 -38.60
CA VAL A 81 -3.50 25.66 -39.06
C VAL A 81 -3.58 26.37 -40.41
N VAL A 82 -4.40 25.88 -41.35
CA VAL A 82 -4.60 26.54 -42.65
C VAL A 82 -5.29 27.90 -42.52
N LYS A 83 -6.12 28.08 -41.49
CA LYS A 83 -6.81 29.35 -41.19
C LYS A 83 -5.95 30.33 -40.38
N LEU A 84 -4.83 29.88 -39.82
CA LEU A 84 -3.93 30.71 -39.02
C LEU A 84 -3.13 31.67 -39.91
N ALA A 85 -3.26 32.98 -39.66
CA ALA A 85 -2.36 33.98 -40.22
C ALA A 85 -0.97 33.86 -39.55
N PRO A 86 0.13 34.03 -40.28
CA PRO A 86 1.48 33.92 -39.74
C PRO A 86 1.80 35.15 -38.88
N ASP A 87 1.42 35.13 -37.61
CA ASP A 87 1.74 36.23 -36.71
C ASP A 87 1.95 35.73 -35.27
N ALA A 88 3.18 35.30 -34.96
CA ALA A 88 3.61 35.12 -33.58
C ALA A 88 5.12 35.36 -33.47
N LYS A 89 5.49 36.39 -32.71
CA LYS A 89 6.87 36.82 -32.46
C LYS A 89 7.69 35.81 -31.61
N TRP A 90 7.03 34.95 -30.82
CA TRP A 90 7.67 33.95 -29.95
C TRP A 90 6.91 32.62 -29.95
N ASN A 91 7.64 31.51 -29.95
CA ASN A 91 7.12 30.15 -30.12
C ASN A 91 6.57 29.58 -28.78
N LEU A 92 5.57 30.25 -28.21
CA LEU A 92 4.79 29.80 -27.05
C LEU A 92 3.57 29.02 -27.55
N PHE A 93 3.40 27.79 -27.08
CA PHE A 93 2.40 26.83 -27.56
C PHE A 93 1.85 25.96 -26.42
N SER A 94 0.83 25.15 -26.70
CA SER A 94 0.18 24.32 -25.70
C SER A 94 -0.13 22.91 -26.21
N TYR A 95 -0.09 21.95 -25.29
CA TYR A 95 -0.70 20.63 -25.46
C TYR A 95 -1.93 20.52 -24.57
N VAL A 96 -3.00 19.98 -25.16
CA VAL A 96 -4.30 19.78 -24.51
C VAL A 96 -4.52 18.31 -24.18
N ASN A 97 -5.58 18.00 -23.44
CA ASN A 97 -5.83 16.65 -22.95
C ASN A 97 -6.07 15.61 -24.06
N ASP A 98 -6.62 16.09 -25.19
CA ASP A 98 -6.89 15.28 -26.38
C ASP A 98 -5.64 15.02 -27.22
N ASP A 99 -4.55 15.77 -27.00
CA ASP A 99 -3.28 15.51 -27.67
C ASP A 99 -2.68 14.22 -27.12
N ASP A 100 -2.25 13.32 -28.02
CA ASP A 100 -1.50 12.10 -27.68
C ASP A 100 -0.04 12.45 -27.32
N PHE A 101 0.12 13.43 -26.42
CA PHE A 101 1.41 13.92 -25.98
C PHE A 101 1.96 13.03 -24.87
N VAL A 102 3.09 12.39 -25.17
CA VAL A 102 3.75 11.27 -24.45
C VAL A 102 4.36 11.71 -23.11
N MET A 103 3.59 12.33 -22.22
CA MET A 103 4.06 12.80 -20.91
C MET A 103 3.07 12.55 -19.77
N ARG A 104 2.05 11.69 -19.94
CA ARG A 104 1.17 11.29 -18.81
C ARG A 104 1.97 10.69 -17.64
N GLU A 105 3.09 10.03 -17.93
CA GLU A 105 4.02 9.51 -16.92
C GLU A 105 4.79 10.63 -16.20
N GLU A 106 5.19 11.70 -16.90
CA GLU A 106 5.89 12.84 -16.29
C GLU A 106 4.98 13.77 -15.48
N ILE A 107 3.66 13.79 -15.73
CA ILE A 107 2.69 14.54 -14.90
C ILE A 107 2.88 14.15 -13.43
N ASN A 108 2.98 12.85 -13.15
CA ASN A 108 3.18 12.39 -11.78
C ASN A 108 4.49 12.93 -11.19
N ASN A 109 5.57 13.05 -11.97
CA ASN A 109 6.84 13.61 -11.49
C ASN A 109 6.74 15.10 -11.12
N TYR A 110 5.96 15.90 -11.87
CA TYR A 110 5.77 17.33 -11.55
C TYR A 110 4.85 17.57 -10.34
N PHE A 111 3.91 16.65 -10.08
CA PHE A 111 2.92 16.78 -9.00
C PHE A 111 3.24 15.92 -7.77
N GLN A 112 4.21 15.02 -7.83
CA GLN A 112 4.74 14.28 -6.69
C GLN A 112 5.93 15.04 -6.09
N LYS A 113 5.69 15.74 -4.98
CA LYS A 113 6.71 15.82 -3.92
C LYS A 113 6.65 14.52 -3.12
N THR A 114 7.00 13.40 -3.73
CA THR A 114 7.67 12.39 -2.93
C THR A 114 9.06 12.96 -2.73
N GLU A 115 9.30 13.52 -1.56
CA GLU A 115 10.62 13.36 -0.95
C GLU A 115 10.80 11.83 -0.88
N GLU A 116 11.27 11.24 -1.97
CA GLU A 116 11.95 9.95 -1.98
C GLU A 116 13.29 10.16 -1.26
N ASP A 117 13.21 10.59 0.00
CA ASP A 117 14.22 10.14 0.92
C ASP A 117 14.06 8.63 0.92
N GLU A 118 15.09 7.94 0.43
CA GLU A 118 15.31 6.49 0.50
C GLU A 118 15.41 6.02 1.97
N GLU A 119 14.65 6.64 2.87
CA GLU A 119 14.53 6.31 4.27
C GLU A 119 13.29 5.44 4.47
N GLU A 120 13.44 4.56 5.46
CA GLU A 120 12.44 3.62 5.97
C GLU A 120 11.00 4.14 5.93
N TYR A 121 10.05 3.31 5.45
CA TYR A 121 8.63 3.67 5.38
C TYR A 121 8.12 4.14 6.75
N ASP A 122 7.91 5.46 6.87
CA ASP A 122 7.34 6.07 8.05
C ASP A 122 5.81 6.18 7.87
N TYR A 123 5.08 5.35 8.63
CA TYR A 123 3.62 5.37 8.66
C TYR A 123 3.07 6.77 8.95
N ARG A 124 3.71 7.51 9.86
CA ARG A 124 3.27 8.86 10.23
C ARG A 124 3.45 9.82 9.06
N ARG A 125 4.62 9.84 8.41
CA ARG A 125 4.89 10.67 7.23
C ARG A 125 3.95 10.31 6.06
N SER A 126 3.66 9.02 5.88
CA SER A 126 2.70 8.55 4.86
C SER A 126 1.28 9.04 5.13
N VAL A 127 0.79 8.94 6.37
CA VAL A 127 -0.56 9.41 6.73
C VAL A 127 -0.63 10.93 6.70
N GLU A 128 0.39 11.63 7.21
CA GLU A 128 0.48 13.09 7.10
C GLU A 128 0.48 13.53 5.63
N GLY A 129 1.21 12.84 4.75
CA GLY A 129 1.17 13.07 3.30
C GLY A 129 -0.21 12.85 2.70
N ALA A 130 -0.90 11.77 3.08
CA ALA A 130 -2.26 11.48 2.64
C ALA A 130 -3.30 12.52 3.12
N VAL A 131 -3.16 13.04 4.34
CA VAL A 131 -4.04 14.10 4.88
C VAL A 131 -3.72 15.46 4.24
N ARG A 132 -2.44 15.71 3.92
CA ARG A 132 -1.98 16.94 3.26
C ARG A 132 -2.41 16.99 1.80
N SER A 133 -2.42 15.87 1.07
CA SER A 133 -2.89 15.81 -0.32
C SER A 133 -4.40 15.54 -0.39
N PRO A 134 -5.24 16.54 -0.72
CA PRO A 134 -6.68 16.33 -0.92
C PRO A 134 -7.00 15.57 -2.22
N VAL A 135 -6.01 15.40 -3.09
CA VAL A 135 -6.16 14.73 -4.38
C VAL A 135 -5.98 13.24 -4.13
N GLY A 136 -7.09 12.50 -4.12
CA GLY A 136 -7.04 11.04 -4.22
C GLY A 136 -6.22 10.66 -5.46
N ARG A 137 -5.64 9.44 -5.47
CA ARG A 137 -5.03 8.88 -6.69
C ARG A 137 -6.13 8.59 -7.72
N ASN A 138 -6.71 9.64 -8.26
CA ASN A 138 -7.75 9.57 -9.28
C ASN A 138 -7.02 9.61 -10.62
N TYR A 139 -7.21 8.56 -11.41
CA TYR A 139 -6.58 8.44 -12.73
C TYR A 139 -7.37 9.21 -13.80
N GLU A 140 -8.56 9.70 -13.48
CA GLU A 140 -9.39 10.53 -14.34
C GLU A 140 -9.16 12.02 -14.02
N TYR A 141 -8.29 12.65 -14.79
CA TYR A 141 -8.03 14.09 -14.75
C TYR A 141 -7.78 14.60 -16.16
N ASP A 142 -8.07 15.88 -16.37
CA ASP A 142 -7.68 16.58 -17.59
C ASP A 142 -6.37 17.34 -17.34
N ALA A 143 -5.48 17.36 -18.32
CA ALA A 143 -4.22 18.11 -18.23
C ALA A 143 -4.06 19.09 -19.40
N MET A 144 -3.33 20.18 -19.15
CA MET A 144 -2.89 21.12 -20.16
C MET A 144 -1.44 21.50 -19.87
N PHE A 145 -0.61 21.48 -20.92
CA PHE A 145 0.78 21.90 -20.86
C PHE A 145 0.96 23.20 -21.62
N ILE A 146 1.67 24.14 -21.02
CA ILE A 146 2.10 25.38 -21.67
C ILE A 146 3.61 25.31 -21.83
N MET A 147 4.06 25.38 -23.07
CA MET A 147 5.44 25.14 -23.48
C MET A 147 6.00 26.32 -24.26
N ALA A 148 7.32 26.43 -24.21
CA ALA A 148 8.10 27.34 -25.04
C ALA A 148 9.18 26.56 -25.76
N ASP A 149 9.38 26.89 -27.04
CA ASP A 149 10.48 26.36 -27.84
C ASP A 149 11.60 27.39 -27.90
N PHE A 150 12.76 26.99 -27.39
CA PHE A 150 13.98 27.78 -27.31
C PHE A 150 15.04 27.32 -28.34
N GLY A 151 14.60 26.59 -29.36
CA GLY A 151 15.42 26.11 -30.47
C GLY A 151 16.21 27.20 -31.20
N GLU A 152 17.20 26.76 -31.97
CA GLU A 152 18.04 27.61 -32.83
C GLU A 152 18.04 27.07 -34.26
N TYR A 153 18.29 27.96 -35.22
CA TYR A 153 18.60 27.56 -36.58
C TYR A 153 20.08 27.16 -36.69
N VAL A 154 20.34 25.94 -37.13
CA VAL A 154 21.68 25.46 -37.50
C VAL A 154 21.60 25.00 -38.96
N ASP A 155 22.42 25.58 -39.83
CA ASP A 155 22.48 25.26 -41.26
C ASP A 155 21.10 25.21 -41.95
N ALA A 156 20.27 26.24 -41.70
CA ALA A 156 18.89 26.39 -42.21
C ALA A 156 17.86 25.37 -41.68
N ALA A 157 18.25 24.43 -40.81
CA ALA A 157 17.33 23.52 -40.12
C ALA A 157 17.03 24.04 -38.70
N TRP A 158 15.75 24.03 -38.30
CA TRP A 158 15.34 24.39 -36.94
C TRP A 158 15.56 23.21 -35.99
N ILE A 159 16.47 23.36 -35.02
CA ILE A 159 16.68 22.37 -33.97
C ILE A 159 15.73 22.71 -32.80
N LYS A 160 14.67 21.90 -32.66
CA LYS A 160 13.67 22.02 -31.60
C LYS A 160 14.28 21.85 -30.20
N TYR A 161 13.99 22.80 -29.30
CA TYR A 161 14.33 22.70 -27.87
C TYR A 161 13.14 23.14 -27.02
N GLU A 162 12.20 22.23 -26.83
CA GLU A 162 10.94 22.51 -26.15
C GLU A 162 11.08 22.30 -24.64
N LYS A 163 10.58 23.25 -23.85
CA LYS A 163 10.54 23.17 -22.39
C LYS A 163 9.16 23.53 -21.85
N VAL A 164 8.74 22.77 -20.86
CA VAL A 164 7.51 23.00 -20.10
C VAL A 164 7.69 24.21 -19.19
N LEU A 165 6.83 25.21 -19.35
CA LEU A 165 6.80 26.39 -18.50
C LEU A 165 5.76 26.27 -17.39
N CYS A 166 4.60 25.71 -17.71
CA CYS A 166 3.49 25.52 -16.78
C CYS A 166 2.69 24.25 -17.14
N VAL A 167 2.28 23.50 -16.13
CA VAL A 167 1.40 22.34 -16.22
C VAL A 167 0.18 22.60 -15.33
N VAL A 168 -1.00 22.41 -15.91
CA VAL A 168 -2.26 22.53 -15.19
C VAL A 168 -2.97 21.19 -15.25
N LYS A 169 -3.35 20.67 -14.09
CA LYS A 169 -4.09 19.43 -13.93
C LYS A 169 -5.42 19.73 -13.24
N TYR A 170 -6.51 19.23 -13.79
CA TYR A 170 -7.85 19.43 -13.22
C TYR A 170 -8.56 18.11 -12.98
N ASP A 171 -8.99 17.90 -11.74
CA ASP A 171 -9.83 16.78 -11.36
C ASP A 171 -11.30 17.24 -11.29
N LYS A 172 -12.09 16.82 -12.29
CA LYS A 172 -13.52 17.13 -12.42
C LYS A 172 -14.35 16.61 -11.25
N LYS A 173 -13.98 15.48 -10.66
CA LYS A 173 -14.77 14.83 -9.60
C LYS A 173 -14.66 15.60 -8.28
N TYR A 174 -13.46 16.04 -7.94
CA TYR A 174 -13.21 16.77 -6.70
C TYR A 174 -13.22 18.31 -6.88
N LYS A 175 -13.30 18.79 -8.12
CA LYS A 175 -13.14 20.19 -8.50
C LYS A 175 -11.86 20.80 -7.93
N VAL A 176 -10.76 20.10 -8.16
CA VAL A 176 -9.42 20.51 -7.68
C VAL A 176 -8.51 20.73 -8.88
N MET A 177 -7.91 21.91 -8.93
CA MET A 177 -6.90 22.28 -9.93
C MET A 177 -5.52 22.28 -9.28
N CYS A 178 -4.56 21.59 -9.89
CA CYS A 178 -3.15 21.63 -9.52
C CYS A 178 -2.37 22.38 -10.61
N VAL A 179 -1.52 23.32 -10.21
CA VAL A 179 -0.70 24.12 -11.14
C VAL A 179 0.77 23.97 -10.75
N TYR A 180 1.63 23.71 -11.73
CA TYR A 180 3.07 23.63 -11.54
C TYR A 180 3.81 24.41 -12.64
N PRO A 181 4.68 25.37 -12.31
CA PRO A 181 4.87 25.96 -10.99
C PRO A 181 3.71 26.91 -10.62
N ASP A 182 3.61 27.28 -9.35
CA ASP A 182 2.56 28.19 -8.85
C ASP A 182 2.50 29.55 -9.59
N PHE A 183 1.36 30.23 -9.55
CA PHE A 183 1.21 31.58 -10.07
C PHE A 183 2.10 32.57 -9.33
N THR A 184 2.73 33.49 -10.05
CA THR A 184 3.58 34.55 -9.50
C THR A 184 3.35 35.86 -10.23
N GLN A 185 3.30 36.96 -9.47
CA GLN A 185 3.16 38.33 -9.99
C GLN A 185 4.36 39.23 -9.65
N TYR A 186 5.12 38.88 -8.60
CA TYR A 186 6.17 39.74 -8.04
C TYR A 186 7.59 39.26 -8.35
N GLN A 187 7.81 37.94 -8.38
CA GLN A 187 9.12 37.35 -8.64
C GLN A 187 9.08 36.39 -9.83
N PRO A 188 9.91 36.60 -10.87
CA PRO A 188 9.92 35.71 -12.03
C PRO A 188 10.59 34.37 -11.69
N TYR A 189 10.14 33.32 -12.36
CA TYR A 189 10.88 32.07 -12.42
C TYR A 189 12.07 32.21 -13.36
N ASN A 190 13.22 31.72 -12.92
CA ASN A 190 14.44 31.69 -13.72
C ASN A 190 14.56 30.34 -14.43
N LEU A 191 14.83 30.37 -15.73
CA LEU A 191 15.11 29.20 -16.55
C LEU A 191 16.51 29.36 -17.16
N LYS A 192 17.36 28.35 -17.00
CA LYS A 192 18.66 28.28 -17.68
C LYS A 192 18.59 27.19 -18.74
N ILE A 193 19.05 27.53 -19.94
CA ILE A 193 19.10 26.61 -21.07
C ILE A 193 20.56 26.45 -21.46
N ASP A 194 21.06 25.24 -21.28
CA ASP A 194 22.43 24.87 -21.61
C ASP A 194 22.45 24.33 -23.04
N GLY A 195 22.72 25.23 -24.00
CA GLY A 195 22.98 24.91 -25.41
C GLY A 195 24.41 25.29 -25.81
N THR A 196 24.64 25.59 -27.10
CA THR A 196 25.92 26.11 -27.62
C THR A 196 26.31 27.45 -26.98
N THR A 197 25.30 28.24 -26.59
CA THR A 197 25.43 29.41 -25.73
C THR A 197 24.48 29.26 -24.53
N SER A 198 24.97 29.52 -23.31
CA SER A 198 24.11 29.47 -22.11
C SER A 198 23.19 30.69 -22.11
N ARG A 199 21.89 30.45 -22.36
CA ARG A 199 20.86 31.49 -22.41
C ARG A 199 20.01 31.43 -21.15
N LYS A 200 19.77 32.59 -20.55
CA LYS A 200 18.96 32.74 -19.35
C LYS A 200 17.64 33.39 -19.72
N PHE A 201 16.56 32.82 -19.19
CA PHE A 201 15.21 33.33 -19.38
C PHE A 201 14.56 33.57 -18.03
N GLN A 202 13.68 34.57 -18.00
CA GLN A 202 12.80 34.84 -16.89
C GLN A 202 11.37 34.75 -17.36
N TYR A 203 10.51 34.13 -16.56
CA TYR A 203 9.10 34.01 -16.89
C TYR A 203 8.16 34.15 -15.70
N PHE A 204 6.99 34.73 -15.94
CA PHE A 204 5.88 34.76 -14.99
C PHE A 204 4.76 33.84 -15.46
N VAL A 205 4.09 33.22 -14.50
CA VAL A 205 2.84 32.48 -14.70
C VAL A 205 1.78 33.24 -13.92
N GLU A 206 0.87 33.93 -14.60
CA GLU A 206 -0.15 34.76 -13.95
C GLU A 206 -1.55 34.18 -14.20
N ASN A 207 -2.38 34.13 -13.15
CA ASN A 207 -3.81 33.92 -13.31
C ASN A 207 -4.48 35.26 -13.65
N VAL A 208 -5.11 35.35 -14.82
CA VAL A 208 -5.82 36.54 -15.32
C VAL A 208 -7.31 36.29 -15.53
N SER A 209 -7.83 35.26 -14.88
CA SER A 209 -9.26 34.93 -14.86
C SER A 209 -10.06 36.00 -14.12
N THR A 210 -11.39 36.01 -14.29
CA THR A 210 -12.27 36.90 -13.54
C THR A 210 -12.13 36.64 -12.05
N ALA A 211 -11.91 37.71 -11.28
CA ALA A 211 -11.84 37.62 -9.82
C ALA A 211 -13.15 37.10 -9.24
N MET A 212 -13.06 36.26 -8.22
CA MET A 212 -14.22 35.77 -7.48
C MET A 212 -14.93 36.94 -6.77
N PRO A 213 -16.26 36.94 -6.68
CA PRO A 213 -16.99 37.89 -5.83
C PRO A 213 -16.50 37.83 -4.37
N GLU A 214 -16.41 38.98 -3.70
CA GLU A 214 -15.88 39.07 -2.32
C GLU A 214 -16.65 38.18 -1.32
N ASP A 215 -17.96 38.06 -1.47
CA ASP A 215 -18.80 37.21 -0.60
C ASP A 215 -18.43 35.73 -0.68
N ASP A 216 -18.14 35.24 -1.88
CA ASP A 216 -17.77 33.84 -2.08
C ASP A 216 -16.31 33.58 -1.66
N GLN A 217 -15.44 34.58 -1.86
CA GLN A 217 -14.06 34.54 -1.36
C GLN A 217 -14.03 34.46 0.18
N TYR A 218 -14.90 35.20 0.86
CA TYR A 218 -15.01 35.13 2.33
C TYR A 218 -15.49 33.75 2.80
N LYS A 219 -16.54 33.22 2.18
CA LYS A 219 -17.07 31.87 2.49
C LYS A 219 -16.01 30.79 2.25
N GLU A 220 -15.27 30.87 1.14
CA GLU A 220 -14.19 29.93 0.84
C GLU A 220 -13.08 30.00 1.89
N THR A 221 -12.66 31.21 2.28
CA THR A 221 -11.63 31.41 3.32
C THR A 221 -12.06 30.81 4.65
N GLU A 222 -13.31 31.01 5.06
CA GLU A 222 -13.89 30.39 6.26
C GLU A 222 -13.92 28.86 6.17
N LEU A 223 -14.35 28.31 5.03
CA LEU A 223 -14.39 26.86 4.82
C LEU A 223 -13.00 26.23 4.84
N ILE A 224 -12.01 26.86 4.17
CA ILE A 224 -10.62 26.42 4.19
C ILE A 224 -10.07 26.46 5.61
N ARG A 225 -10.36 27.52 6.37
CA ARG A 225 -9.94 27.62 7.77
C ARG A 225 -10.51 26.47 8.59
N LYS A 226 -11.82 26.21 8.51
CA LYS A 226 -12.48 25.10 9.21
C LYS A 226 -11.90 23.75 8.82
N LEU A 227 -11.66 23.53 7.52
CA LEU A 227 -11.12 22.29 6.99
C LEU A 227 -9.67 22.05 7.45
N ASN A 228 -8.85 23.10 7.46
CA ASN A 228 -7.49 23.03 7.98
C ASN A 228 -7.46 22.80 9.49
N SER A 229 -8.33 23.45 10.26
CA SER A 229 -8.48 23.18 11.70
C SER A 229 -8.85 21.73 11.95
N HIS A 230 -9.81 21.19 11.19
CA HIS A 230 -10.22 19.80 11.31
C HIS A 230 -9.08 18.84 10.91
N LYS A 231 -8.34 19.11 9.82
CA LYS A 231 -7.15 18.32 9.45
C LYS A 231 -6.12 18.29 10.57
N LEU A 232 -5.84 19.44 11.19
CA LEU A 232 -4.91 19.52 12.31
C LEU A 232 -5.41 18.75 13.54
N GLU A 233 -6.71 18.76 13.82
CA GLU A 233 -7.30 17.93 14.87
C GLU A 233 -7.17 16.44 14.54
N VAL A 234 -7.48 16.01 13.33
CA VAL A 234 -7.33 14.61 12.91
C VAL A 234 -5.88 14.14 13.02
N ILE A 235 -4.92 14.96 12.60
CA ILE A 235 -3.48 14.66 12.74
C ILE A 235 -3.07 14.55 14.22
N LYS A 236 -3.65 15.36 15.11
CA LYS A 236 -3.38 15.25 16.56
C LYS A 236 -3.95 13.98 17.19
N HIS A 237 -5.08 13.47 16.68
CA HIS A 237 -5.73 12.25 17.17
C HIS A 237 -5.25 10.98 16.46
N LEU A 238 -4.48 11.12 15.37
CA LEU A 238 -3.74 10.04 14.74
C LEU A 238 -2.59 9.63 15.66
N ASP A 239 -2.94 8.75 16.59
CA ASP A 239 -2.03 8.23 17.59
C ASP A 239 -0.89 7.47 16.90
N SER A 240 0.35 7.76 17.31
CA SER A 240 1.58 7.08 16.82
C SER A 240 1.69 5.61 17.25
N ASN A 241 0.64 5.08 17.88
CA ASN A 241 0.60 3.75 18.48
C ASN A 241 0.25 2.63 17.47
N PHE A 242 0.02 2.95 16.19
CA PHE A 242 -0.09 1.91 15.17
C PHE A 242 1.32 1.35 14.86
N HIS A 243 1.72 0.34 15.63
CA HIS A 243 2.98 -0.35 15.40
C HIS A 243 2.89 -1.15 14.09
N LEU A 244 3.78 -0.81 13.15
CA LEU A 244 3.97 -1.62 11.96
C LEU A 244 4.47 -3.02 12.36
N PRO A 245 4.05 -4.09 11.64
CA PRO A 245 4.58 -5.41 11.89
C PRO A 245 6.10 -5.40 11.65
N PRO A 246 6.88 -6.22 12.39
CA PRO A 246 8.33 -6.28 12.22
C PRO A 246 8.73 -6.69 10.79
N LYS A 247 9.87 -6.16 10.32
CA LYS A 247 10.46 -6.51 9.01
C LYS A 247 10.83 -8.00 8.97
N ASN A 248 10.79 -8.58 7.76
CA ASN A 248 11.10 -9.99 7.48
C ASN A 248 10.28 -11.01 8.28
N LYS A 249 9.13 -10.60 8.83
CA LYS A 249 8.21 -11.48 9.54
C LYS A 249 6.82 -11.45 8.92
N LEU A 250 6.16 -12.60 8.97
CA LEU A 250 4.73 -12.76 8.74
C LEU A 250 4.07 -13.00 10.10
N GLN A 251 3.26 -12.05 10.55
CA GLN A 251 2.46 -12.22 11.76
C GLN A 251 1.09 -12.77 11.38
N ILE A 252 0.65 -13.78 12.12
CA ILE A 252 -0.66 -14.42 11.94
C ILE A 252 -1.40 -14.35 13.26
N TYR A 253 -2.57 -13.72 13.24
CA TYR A 253 -3.48 -13.68 14.36
C TYR A 253 -4.56 -14.73 14.15
N LEU A 254 -4.65 -15.64 15.11
CA LEU A 254 -5.63 -16.72 15.12
C LEU A 254 -6.59 -16.50 16.27
N PHE A 255 -7.86 -16.30 15.97
CA PHE A 255 -8.93 -16.19 16.97
C PHE A 255 -9.75 -17.47 16.97
N PHE A 256 -9.66 -18.24 18.05
CA PHE A 256 -10.33 -19.52 18.21
C PHE A 256 -11.60 -19.37 19.02
N GLU A 257 -12.58 -20.21 18.70
CA GLU A 257 -13.80 -20.41 19.46
C GLU A 257 -14.11 -21.92 19.48
N ILE A 258 -14.05 -22.53 20.66
CA ILE A 258 -14.51 -23.91 20.90
C ILE A 258 -16.01 -23.82 21.15
N LEU A 259 -16.81 -24.28 20.18
CA LEU A 259 -18.25 -24.07 20.16
C LEU A 259 -18.96 -25.11 21.05
N TRP A 260 -18.79 -26.39 20.72
CA TRP A 260 -19.51 -27.48 21.32
C TRP A 260 -18.76 -28.80 21.22
N ALA A 261 -19.13 -29.76 22.06
CA ALA A 261 -18.74 -31.16 21.95
C ALA A 261 -19.97 -32.05 22.18
N LYS A 262 -20.18 -33.10 21.39
CA LYS A 262 -21.38 -33.95 21.46
C LYS A 262 -21.05 -35.44 21.41
N GLU A 263 -21.98 -36.26 21.90
CA GLU A 263 -21.92 -37.74 21.79
C GLU A 263 -20.73 -38.36 22.55
N PHE A 264 -20.40 -37.83 23.73
CA PHE A 264 -19.42 -38.42 24.65
C PHE A 264 -20.11 -39.31 25.70
N GLU A 265 -19.38 -40.28 26.24
CA GLU A 265 -19.93 -41.30 27.16
C GLU A 265 -20.40 -40.71 28.49
N TYR A 266 -19.78 -39.62 28.94
CA TYR A 266 -20.08 -38.96 30.21
C TYR A 266 -20.48 -37.51 30.02
N ASP A 267 -21.40 -37.05 30.86
CA ASP A 267 -22.08 -35.77 30.69
C ASP A 267 -21.26 -34.55 31.10
N THR A 268 -20.28 -34.72 31.99
CA THR A 268 -19.54 -33.61 32.59
C THR A 268 -18.16 -33.52 31.98
N ILE A 269 -18.00 -32.68 30.95
CA ILE A 269 -16.78 -32.63 30.15
C ILE A 269 -16.17 -31.23 30.09
N TYR A 270 -14.85 -31.20 29.90
CA TYR A 270 -14.10 -30.01 29.54
C TYR A 270 -13.08 -30.38 28.46
N VAL A 271 -12.56 -29.36 27.76
CA VAL A 271 -11.60 -29.54 26.68
C VAL A 271 -10.28 -28.89 27.05
N GLN A 272 -9.20 -29.65 26.97
CA GLN A 272 -7.85 -29.15 27.01
C GLN A 272 -7.32 -29.07 25.58
N TYR A 273 -6.65 -27.97 25.24
CA TYR A 273 -6.04 -27.78 23.93
C TYR A 273 -4.56 -27.46 24.06
N PHE A 274 -3.80 -27.88 23.05
CA PHE A 274 -2.37 -27.65 22.93
C PHE A 274 -2.00 -27.40 21.47
N ILE A 275 -1.22 -26.36 21.20
CA ILE A 275 -0.73 -25.99 19.88
C ILE A 275 0.76 -26.31 19.79
N ASP A 276 1.09 -27.21 18.86
CA ASP A 276 2.47 -27.56 18.56
C ASP A 276 2.98 -26.70 17.39
N LEU A 277 4.10 -26.04 17.62
CA LEU A 277 4.74 -25.14 16.67
C LEU A 277 5.93 -25.84 15.98
N PRO A 278 6.01 -25.80 14.64
CA PRO A 278 7.21 -26.20 13.92
C PRO A 278 8.37 -25.21 14.18
N PRO A 279 9.64 -25.58 13.90
CA PRO A 279 10.83 -24.80 14.27
C PRO A 279 10.85 -23.34 13.80
N GLU A 280 10.28 -23.07 12.62
CA GLU A 280 10.25 -21.74 12.00
C GLU A 280 9.14 -20.82 12.55
N TRP A 281 8.26 -21.36 13.40
CA TRP A 281 7.15 -20.63 14.00
C TRP A 281 7.49 -20.25 15.43
N THR A 282 7.25 -18.99 15.76
CA THR A 282 7.40 -18.46 17.11
C THR A 282 6.08 -17.87 17.58
N CYS A 283 5.90 -17.79 18.89
CA CYS A 283 4.73 -17.18 19.50
C CYS A 283 5.20 -16.22 20.59
N VAL A 284 4.57 -15.05 20.67
CA VAL A 284 4.94 -13.97 21.60
C VAL A 284 4.76 -14.42 23.05
N ASP A 285 3.64 -15.09 23.35
CA ASP A 285 3.40 -15.68 24.66
C ASP A 285 3.14 -17.19 24.54
N LYS A 286 4.12 -17.99 24.96
CA LYS A 286 4.01 -19.46 24.96
C LYS A 286 2.84 -19.98 25.80
N LYS A 287 2.33 -19.20 26.76
CA LYS A 287 1.16 -19.61 27.56
C LYS A 287 -0.11 -19.68 26.72
N GLN A 288 -0.21 -18.92 25.62
CA GLN A 288 -1.35 -18.96 24.71
C GLN A 288 -1.45 -20.28 23.92
N LEU A 289 -0.35 -21.05 23.84
CA LEU A 289 -0.31 -22.31 23.09
C LEU A 289 -1.05 -23.44 23.81
N GLN A 290 -1.41 -23.29 25.07
CA GLN A 290 -2.15 -24.30 25.81
C GLN A 290 -3.24 -23.67 26.66
N GLY A 291 -4.34 -24.38 26.83
CA GLY A 291 -5.42 -23.90 27.69
C GLY A 291 -6.46 -24.96 27.95
N ILE A 292 -7.41 -24.61 28.81
CA ILE A 292 -8.45 -25.49 29.30
C ILE A 292 -9.76 -24.70 29.31
N THR A 293 -10.83 -25.30 28.81
CA THR A 293 -12.17 -24.72 28.91
C THR A 293 -12.74 -24.86 30.31
N GLN A 294 -13.79 -24.11 30.60
CA GLN A 294 -14.68 -24.43 31.71
C GLN A 294 -15.31 -25.83 31.53
N THR A 295 -15.71 -26.44 32.64
CA THR A 295 -16.46 -27.69 32.63
C THR A 295 -17.92 -27.42 32.30
N CYS A 296 -18.46 -28.15 31.33
CA CYS A 296 -19.85 -28.08 30.93
C CYS A 296 -20.54 -29.43 31.17
N HIS A 297 -21.80 -29.35 31.60
CA HIS A 297 -22.68 -30.50 31.72
C HIS A 297 -23.55 -30.60 30.47
N THR A 298 -23.58 -31.77 29.84
CA THR A 298 -24.58 -32.08 28.81
C THR A 298 -25.95 -32.18 29.49
N LYS A 299 -26.97 -31.55 28.91
CA LYS A 299 -28.36 -31.64 29.37
C LYS A 299 -29.25 -31.88 28.17
N GLY A 300 -30.05 -32.95 28.18
CA GLY A 300 -31.08 -33.23 27.18
C GLY A 300 -30.78 -34.47 26.31
N GLU A 301 -31.72 -34.78 25.40
CA GLU A 301 -31.67 -35.96 24.51
C GLU A 301 -30.52 -35.89 23.49
N ASP A 302 -30.05 -34.68 23.15
CA ASP A 302 -29.03 -34.46 22.11
C ASP A 302 -27.57 -34.66 22.60
N ASN A 303 -27.36 -34.81 23.92
CA ASN A 303 -26.05 -35.02 24.56
C ASN A 303 -24.93 -34.08 24.07
N VAL A 304 -25.22 -32.76 24.00
CA VAL A 304 -24.30 -31.70 23.55
C VAL A 304 -23.86 -30.80 24.71
N ALA A 305 -22.55 -30.57 24.83
CA ALA A 305 -21.95 -29.59 25.71
C ALA A 305 -21.58 -28.34 24.91
N HIS A 306 -22.10 -27.18 25.29
CA HIS A 306 -21.74 -25.89 24.67
C HIS A 306 -20.71 -25.17 25.54
N PHE A 307 -19.56 -24.83 24.96
CA PHE A 307 -18.49 -24.13 25.68
C PHE A 307 -18.50 -22.63 25.36
N GLY A 308 -18.53 -22.25 24.08
CA GLY A 308 -18.34 -20.85 23.68
C GLY A 308 -17.01 -20.27 24.20
N HIS A 309 -15.98 -21.11 24.33
CA HIS A 309 -14.69 -20.73 24.88
C HIS A 309 -13.84 -20.07 23.80
N VAL A 310 -13.43 -18.82 24.02
CA VAL A 310 -12.67 -18.01 23.06
C VAL A 310 -11.26 -17.79 23.57
N PHE A 311 -10.29 -17.93 22.67
CA PHE A 311 -8.89 -17.59 22.94
C PHE A 311 -8.19 -17.15 21.65
N ASP A 312 -7.15 -16.35 21.78
CA ASP A 312 -6.36 -15.82 20.67
C ASP A 312 -4.89 -16.25 20.78
N VAL A 313 -4.28 -16.41 19.61
CA VAL A 313 -2.86 -16.77 19.49
C VAL A 313 -2.24 -15.95 18.37
N THR A 314 -1.13 -15.29 18.67
CA THR A 314 -0.31 -14.59 17.67
C THR A 314 0.92 -15.42 17.35
N LEU A 315 1.04 -15.80 16.08
CA LEU A 315 2.16 -16.56 15.54
C LEU A 315 3.02 -15.69 14.63
N ASP A 316 4.33 -15.72 14.84
CA ASP A 316 5.33 -15.05 14.03
C ASP A 316 6.09 -16.11 13.21
N TYR A 317 6.07 -15.97 11.88
CA TYR A 317 6.85 -16.78 10.96
C TYR A 317 8.02 -15.95 10.38
N ASN A 318 9.23 -16.50 10.44
CA ASN A 318 10.41 -15.85 9.86
C ASN A 318 10.47 -16.09 8.35
N ILE A 319 10.41 -15.01 7.56
CA ILE A 319 10.41 -15.07 6.09
C ILE A 319 11.78 -15.51 5.54
N GLU A 320 12.87 -15.31 6.30
CA GLU A 320 14.22 -15.74 5.89
C GLU A 320 14.35 -17.26 5.75
N GLY A 321 13.51 -18.03 6.46
CA GLY A 321 13.44 -19.49 6.38
C GLY A 321 12.65 -20.04 5.18
N LEU A 322 12.00 -19.17 4.39
CA LEU A 322 11.16 -19.55 3.24
C LEU A 322 11.98 -19.97 2.00
N ALA A 323 13.16 -20.55 2.19
CA ALA A 323 14.00 -21.01 1.10
C ALA A 323 13.39 -22.27 0.42
N LYS A 324 12.56 -22.05 -0.60
CA LYS A 324 12.06 -23.03 -1.60
C LYS A 324 11.18 -24.19 -1.11
N LYS A 325 10.79 -24.27 0.17
CA LYS A 325 9.85 -25.29 0.68
C LYS A 325 8.57 -24.65 1.23
N ILE A 326 7.43 -25.31 1.03
CA ILE A 326 6.16 -24.94 1.67
C ILE A 326 6.35 -25.04 3.19
N PRO A 327 6.04 -24.00 3.98
CA PRO A 327 6.24 -24.05 5.41
C PRO A 327 5.38 -25.14 6.05
N LYS A 328 5.95 -25.91 6.97
CA LYS A 328 5.20 -26.86 7.79
C LYS A 328 4.14 -26.07 8.58
N SER A 329 2.89 -26.52 8.54
CA SER A 329 1.80 -25.85 9.28
C SER A 329 1.81 -26.29 10.75
N PRO A 330 1.54 -25.37 11.70
CA PRO A 330 1.30 -25.75 13.09
C PRO A 330 0.05 -26.62 13.25
N TYR A 331 0.05 -27.42 14.32
CA TYR A 331 -1.06 -28.31 14.65
C TYR A 331 -1.66 -27.95 16.00
N ILE A 332 -2.98 -28.01 16.09
CA ILE A 332 -3.71 -27.94 17.36
C ILE A 332 -4.23 -29.32 17.72
N TYR A 333 -4.06 -29.69 18.98
CA TYR A 333 -4.48 -30.94 19.60
C TYR A 333 -5.55 -30.63 20.64
N PHE A 334 -6.55 -31.49 20.73
CA PHE A 334 -7.63 -31.39 21.69
C PHE A 334 -7.74 -32.70 22.45
N GLU A 335 -7.82 -32.58 23.77
CA GLU A 335 -8.16 -33.66 24.69
C GLU A 335 -9.47 -33.30 25.38
N ILE A 336 -10.48 -34.15 25.23
CA ILE A 336 -11.77 -34.05 25.90
C ILE A 336 -11.69 -34.92 27.14
N ILE A 337 -11.90 -34.32 28.31
CA ILE A 337 -11.78 -34.98 29.60
C ILE A 337 -13.12 -34.90 30.32
N SER A 338 -13.61 -36.04 30.81
CA SER A 338 -14.76 -36.07 31.72
C SER A 338 -14.29 -35.98 33.17
N LYS A 339 -15.07 -35.28 33.99
CA LYS A 339 -14.88 -35.20 35.44
C LYS A 339 -16.19 -35.54 36.14
N ASP A 340 -16.19 -36.61 36.94
CA ASP A 340 -17.37 -36.96 37.72
C ASP A 340 -17.40 -36.35 39.12
N THR A 341 -18.50 -36.61 39.84
CA THR A 341 -18.72 -36.15 41.22
C THR A 341 -17.75 -36.75 42.23
N TRP A 342 -17.11 -37.87 41.90
CA TRP A 342 -16.06 -38.50 42.71
C TRP A 342 -14.66 -37.99 42.33
N SER A 343 -14.58 -36.94 41.50
CA SER A 343 -13.34 -36.39 40.96
C SER A 343 -12.47 -37.41 40.22
N ARG A 344 -13.11 -38.39 39.57
CA ARG A 344 -12.43 -39.28 38.64
C ARG A 344 -12.38 -38.61 37.27
N TYR A 345 -11.18 -38.61 36.70
CA TYR A 345 -10.89 -38.00 35.41
C TYR A 345 -10.71 -39.10 34.36
N ARG A 346 -11.35 -38.94 33.21
CA ARG A 346 -11.26 -39.91 32.10
C ARG A 346 -11.02 -39.18 30.79
N THR A 347 -10.17 -39.74 29.95
CA THR A 347 -9.99 -39.21 28.59
C THR A 347 -11.14 -39.74 27.73
N GLU A 348 -12.02 -38.84 27.32
CA GLU A 348 -13.20 -39.17 26.51
C GLU A 348 -12.91 -39.15 25.02
N GLY A 349 -12.00 -38.29 24.57
CA GLY A 349 -11.64 -38.19 23.17
C GLY A 349 -10.39 -37.37 22.93
N LEU A 350 -9.71 -37.70 21.85
CA LEU A 350 -8.52 -37.05 21.34
C LEU A 350 -8.77 -36.70 19.88
N THR A 351 -8.37 -35.51 19.46
CA THR A 351 -8.40 -35.12 18.05
C THR A 351 -7.34 -34.05 17.78
N TYR A 352 -7.00 -33.85 16.51
CA TYR A 352 -6.02 -32.87 16.10
C TYR A 352 -6.34 -32.30 14.73
N LYS A 353 -5.85 -31.08 14.46
CA LYS A 353 -6.06 -30.40 13.18
C LYS A 353 -4.88 -29.50 12.84
N ASN A 354 -4.52 -29.45 11.56
CA ASN A 354 -3.56 -28.47 11.06
C ASN A 354 -4.20 -27.07 10.99
N LEU A 355 -3.45 -26.05 11.39
CA LEU A 355 -3.95 -24.67 11.38
C LEU A 355 -3.98 -24.12 9.95
N PRO A 356 -5.04 -23.37 9.56
CA PRO A 356 -5.16 -22.78 8.23
C PRO A 356 -4.32 -21.50 8.09
N VAL A 357 -3.02 -21.59 8.36
CA VAL A 357 -2.10 -20.43 8.34
C VAL A 357 -1.80 -19.89 6.95
N ALA A 358 -2.06 -20.66 5.89
CA ALA A 358 -1.75 -20.30 4.51
C ALA A 358 -2.73 -19.27 3.93
N LYS A 359 -4.02 -19.33 4.31
CA LYS A 359 -5.07 -18.48 3.74
C LYS A 359 -5.80 -17.74 4.86
N PRO A 360 -5.93 -16.41 4.77
CA PRO A 360 -6.74 -15.66 5.73
C PRO A 360 -8.23 -15.94 5.50
N GLY A 361 -9.04 -15.81 6.56
CA GLY A 361 -10.48 -16.03 6.47
C GLY A 361 -11.11 -16.63 7.71
N ASN A 362 -12.38 -17.02 7.58
CA ASN A 362 -13.14 -17.73 8.60
C ASN A 362 -13.20 -19.22 8.28
N TYR A 363 -12.85 -20.06 9.26
CA TYR A 363 -12.88 -21.51 9.15
C TYR A 363 -13.76 -22.10 10.24
N ARG A 364 -14.53 -23.12 9.89
CA ARG A 364 -15.29 -23.94 10.83
C ARG A 364 -14.91 -25.40 10.62
N PHE A 365 -14.63 -26.09 11.71
CA PHE A 365 -14.21 -27.49 11.72
C PHE A 365 -15.12 -28.29 12.63
N GLU A 366 -15.58 -29.42 12.11
CA GLU A 366 -16.25 -30.48 12.88
C GLU A 366 -15.29 -31.67 12.89
N LEU A 367 -14.69 -31.93 14.04
CA LEU A 367 -13.66 -32.94 14.19
C LEU A 367 -14.22 -34.17 14.89
N GLN A 368 -13.99 -35.34 14.30
CA GLN A 368 -14.25 -36.62 14.95
C GLN A 368 -13.16 -36.87 16.00
N CYS A 369 -13.56 -37.37 17.17
CA CYS A 369 -12.64 -37.72 18.24
C CYS A 369 -12.50 -39.23 18.34
N PHE A 370 -11.38 -39.69 18.85
CA PHE A 370 -11.19 -41.09 19.23
C PHE A 370 -10.47 -41.19 20.57
N ARG A 371 -10.54 -42.33 21.23
CA ARG A 371 -9.76 -42.61 22.44
C ARG A 371 -8.90 -43.84 22.29
N LEU A 372 -7.82 -43.91 23.04
CA LEU A 372 -6.96 -45.09 23.16
C LEU A 372 -7.57 -46.04 24.19
N ILE A 373 -7.68 -47.33 23.83
CA ILE A 373 -8.20 -48.37 24.72
C ILE A 373 -7.05 -49.28 25.16
N PRO A 374 -6.97 -49.63 26.45
CA PRO A 374 -6.03 -50.65 26.92
C PRO A 374 -6.47 -52.05 26.47
N ASP A 375 -5.51 -52.88 26.06
CA ASP A 375 -5.74 -54.24 25.55
C ASP A 375 -6.33 -55.22 26.59
N SER A 376 -6.37 -54.83 27.87
CA SER A 376 -6.78 -55.67 28.99
C SER A 376 -8.10 -55.23 29.60
N ILE A 377 -8.92 -56.21 30.01
CA ILE A 377 -10.17 -55.99 30.77
C ILE A 377 -9.87 -55.23 32.07
N SER A 378 -8.72 -55.50 32.71
CA SER A 378 -8.26 -54.77 33.89
C SER A 378 -8.06 -53.28 33.62
N GLY A 379 -7.58 -52.89 32.43
CA GLY A 379 -7.48 -51.50 32.02
C GLY A 379 -8.85 -50.81 31.88
N GLN A 380 -9.85 -51.53 31.35
CA GLN A 380 -11.23 -51.02 31.25
C GLN A 380 -11.88 -50.87 32.63
N LEU A 381 -11.69 -51.87 33.52
CA LEU A 381 -12.14 -51.78 34.90
C LEU A 381 -11.46 -50.64 35.66
N ARG A 382 -10.16 -50.41 35.43
CA ARG A 382 -9.43 -49.26 35.99
C ARG A 382 -10.06 -47.94 35.56
N ARG A 383 -10.33 -47.76 34.26
CA ARG A 383 -11.04 -46.57 33.73
C ARG A 383 -12.38 -46.35 34.43
N PHE A 384 -13.17 -47.40 34.59
CA PHE A 384 -14.47 -47.29 35.23
C PHE A 384 -14.36 -46.89 36.70
N PHE A 385 -13.56 -47.59 37.49
CA PHE A 385 -13.49 -47.42 38.94
C PHE A 385 -12.64 -46.23 39.39
N VAL A 386 -11.47 -46.02 38.78
CA VAL A 386 -10.47 -45.03 39.22
C VAL A 386 -10.41 -43.83 38.26
N GLY A 387 -10.67 -44.06 36.98
CA GLY A 387 -10.38 -43.12 35.90
C GLY A 387 -9.13 -43.51 35.14
N ASP A 388 -8.91 -42.86 33.99
CA ASP A 388 -7.84 -43.21 33.05
C ASP A 388 -7.22 -41.99 32.34
N CYS A 389 -7.40 -40.80 32.92
CA CYS A 389 -6.85 -39.56 32.40
C CYS A 389 -5.35 -39.70 32.11
N SER A 390 -4.96 -39.33 30.89
CA SER A 390 -3.56 -39.20 30.47
C SER A 390 -2.74 -40.50 30.53
N ASN A 391 -3.25 -41.61 29.99
CA ASN A 391 -2.49 -42.86 29.82
C ASN A 391 -1.35 -42.78 28.76
N TYR A 392 -1.00 -41.58 28.29
CA TYR A 392 0.01 -41.35 27.26
C TYR A 392 0.95 -40.21 27.68
N ASN A 393 2.23 -40.32 27.30
CA ASN A 393 3.26 -39.36 27.70
C ASN A 393 3.24 -38.07 26.86
N ASP A 394 2.78 -38.16 25.61
CA ASP A 394 2.80 -37.04 24.66
C ASP A 394 1.55 -37.07 23.76
N ILE A 395 0.76 -35.99 23.79
CA ILE A 395 -0.45 -35.86 22.97
C ILE A 395 -0.11 -35.79 21.48
N THR A 396 1.06 -35.28 21.11
CA THR A 396 1.46 -35.13 19.71
C THR A 396 1.62 -36.47 18.99
N TRP A 397 1.72 -37.57 19.75
CA TRP A 397 1.73 -38.92 19.22
C TRP A 397 0.50 -39.23 18.36
N ILE A 398 -0.67 -38.64 18.63
CA ILE A 398 -1.88 -38.86 17.80
C ILE A 398 -1.73 -38.24 16.40
N GLY A 399 -0.91 -37.20 16.28
CA GLY A 399 -0.65 -36.45 15.05
C GLY A 399 0.41 -37.09 14.16
N LEU A 400 0.92 -36.29 13.22
CA LEU A 400 2.05 -36.65 12.39
C LEU A 400 3.35 -36.36 13.16
N PRO A 401 4.26 -37.33 13.32
CA PRO A 401 5.55 -37.10 13.94
C PRO A 401 6.37 -36.06 13.17
N LYS A 402 7.13 -35.22 13.90
CA LYS A 402 7.86 -34.07 13.33
C LYS A 402 8.88 -34.47 12.24
N ASP A 403 9.48 -35.65 12.41
CA ASP A 403 10.54 -36.19 11.55
C ASP A 403 10.01 -37.12 10.43
N TYR A 404 8.69 -37.27 10.33
CA TYR A 404 8.08 -38.20 9.38
C TYR A 404 7.67 -37.49 8.08
N ASP A 405 8.45 -37.68 7.02
CA ASP A 405 8.19 -37.17 5.67
C ASP A 405 7.71 -38.28 4.68
N GLY A 406 7.31 -39.44 5.19
CA GLY A 406 6.88 -40.59 4.37
C GLY A 406 5.39 -40.57 4.01
N PHE A 407 4.99 -41.44 3.06
CA PHE A 407 3.59 -41.56 2.61
C PHE A 407 2.71 -42.45 3.53
N PHE A 408 3.31 -43.40 4.26
CA PHE A 408 2.60 -44.43 5.04
C PHE A 408 3.06 -44.48 6.49
N LEU A 409 2.33 -43.81 7.38
CA LEU A 409 2.61 -43.84 8.80
C LEU A 409 1.95 -45.07 9.43
N ASN A 410 2.74 -46.00 9.92
CA ASN A 410 2.24 -47.19 10.61
C ASN A 410 2.24 -46.97 12.14
N LYS A 411 1.05 -46.99 12.75
CA LYS A 411 0.85 -46.98 14.22
C LYS A 411 0.25 -48.30 14.72
N TYR A 412 0.60 -49.42 14.09
CA TYR A 412 0.10 -50.74 14.47
C TYR A 412 0.41 -51.07 15.93
N GLY A 413 -0.54 -51.74 16.58
CA GLY A 413 -0.46 -52.12 18.00
C GLY A 413 -1.20 -51.19 18.95
N THR A 414 -1.85 -50.12 18.45
CA THR A 414 -2.72 -49.27 19.27
C THR A 414 -4.19 -49.53 19.00
N ASN A 415 -4.92 -49.92 20.04
CA ASN A 415 -6.36 -50.06 19.99
C ASN A 415 -7.03 -48.70 20.19
N THR A 416 -7.83 -48.29 19.22
CA THR A 416 -8.59 -47.03 19.25
C THR A 416 -10.07 -47.29 19.09
N VAL A 417 -10.89 -46.47 19.74
CA VAL A 417 -12.34 -46.43 19.51
C VAL A 417 -12.75 -45.03 19.10
N GLY A 418 -13.61 -44.94 18.09
CA GLY A 418 -14.27 -43.70 17.70
C GLY A 418 -15.20 -43.23 18.81
N THR A 419 -15.15 -41.94 19.10
CA THR A 419 -15.92 -41.27 20.15
C THR A 419 -16.64 -40.07 19.53
N GLY A 420 -17.24 -39.23 20.37
CA GLY A 420 -18.01 -38.05 19.94
C GLY A 420 -17.25 -37.04 19.08
N GLN A 421 -17.87 -35.87 18.89
CA GLN A 421 -17.40 -34.84 17.96
C GLN A 421 -17.22 -33.51 18.65
N ILE A 422 -16.28 -32.69 18.14
CA ILE A 422 -16.04 -31.32 18.61
C ILE A 422 -16.16 -30.32 17.46
N GLY A 423 -16.87 -29.22 17.71
CA GLY A 423 -17.06 -28.10 16.79
C GLY A 423 -16.17 -26.91 17.17
N ILE A 424 -15.36 -26.44 16.23
CA ILE A 424 -14.40 -25.34 16.43
C ILE A 424 -14.54 -24.32 15.31
N ARG A 425 -14.35 -23.04 15.64
CA ARG A 425 -14.25 -21.95 14.69
C ARG A 425 -12.91 -21.22 14.85
N VAL A 426 -12.31 -20.82 13.73
CA VAL A 426 -11.05 -20.08 13.69
C VAL A 426 -11.17 -18.92 12.72
N ASN A 427 -10.83 -17.71 13.16
CA ASN A 427 -10.62 -16.57 12.28
C ASN A 427 -9.12 -16.31 12.13
N VAL A 428 -8.67 -16.14 10.89
CA VAL A 428 -7.26 -15.96 10.55
C VAL A 428 -7.04 -14.61 9.91
N ILE A 429 -6.15 -13.81 10.50
CA ILE A 429 -5.68 -12.54 9.96
C ILE A 429 -4.16 -12.65 9.75
N GLN A 430 -3.68 -12.13 8.62
CA GLN A 430 -2.24 -12.12 8.29
C GLN A 430 -1.77 -10.68 8.12
N GLN A 431 -0.56 -10.39 8.62
CA GLN A 431 0.04 -9.06 8.56
C GLN A 431 1.54 -9.18 8.26
N SER A 432 2.01 -8.44 7.26
CA SER A 432 3.44 -8.33 6.94
C SER A 432 3.73 -7.03 6.20
N GLN A 433 4.92 -6.45 6.40
CA GLN A 433 5.35 -5.31 5.60
C GLN A 433 5.56 -5.67 4.12
N ALA A 434 5.77 -6.95 3.78
CA ALA A 434 5.86 -7.40 2.39
C ALA A 434 4.60 -7.07 1.57
N PHE A 435 3.43 -6.96 2.21
CA PHE A 435 2.18 -6.62 1.53
C PHE A 435 2.07 -5.12 1.17
N LEU A 436 2.89 -4.25 1.75
CA LEU A 436 2.83 -2.80 1.50
C LEU A 436 3.42 -2.43 0.13
N GLU A 437 4.49 -3.10 -0.29
CA GLU A 437 5.25 -2.79 -1.51
C GLU A 437 4.47 -3.12 -2.80
N GLN A 438 3.78 -4.27 -2.85
CA GLN A 438 3.09 -4.72 -4.06
C GLN A 438 1.74 -4.04 -4.34
N SER A 439 1.19 -3.29 -3.39
CA SER A 439 -0.01 -2.46 -3.63
C SER A 439 0.24 -1.34 -4.66
N ARG A 440 1.50 -1.10 -5.03
CA ARG A 440 1.90 -0.06 -5.97
C ARG A 440 1.94 -0.53 -7.44
N ASP A 441 2.22 -1.81 -7.72
CA ASP A 441 2.66 -2.20 -9.07
C ASP A 441 1.95 -3.40 -9.76
N SER A 442 1.01 -4.14 -9.13
CA SER A 442 0.46 -5.35 -9.79
C SER A 442 -1.07 -5.46 -9.78
N LYS A 443 -1.66 -5.59 -10.98
CA LYS A 443 -3.05 -6.01 -11.24
C LYS A 443 -3.29 -7.52 -11.10
N ASP A 444 -2.29 -8.30 -10.66
CA ASP A 444 -2.37 -9.76 -10.57
C ASP A 444 -2.82 -10.22 -9.17
N GLU A 445 -4.13 -10.43 -9.03
CA GLU A 445 -4.77 -10.94 -7.81
C GLU A 445 -4.45 -12.43 -7.52
N SER A 446 -3.74 -13.14 -8.41
CA SER A 446 -3.69 -14.61 -8.46
C SER A 446 -2.42 -15.30 -7.95
N LEU A 447 -1.41 -14.58 -7.45
CA LEU A 447 -0.19 -15.22 -6.90
C LEU A 447 -0.41 -15.73 -5.47
N ASP A 448 0.05 -16.96 -5.18
CA ASP A 448 -0.02 -17.55 -3.84
C ASP A 448 0.81 -16.72 -2.84
N ILE A 449 0.31 -16.55 -1.62
CA ILE A 449 0.90 -15.64 -0.61
C ILE A 449 2.39 -15.96 -0.35
N PHE A 450 2.78 -17.23 -0.41
CA PHE A 450 4.17 -17.63 -0.23
C PHE A 450 5.08 -17.25 -1.41
N GLU A 451 4.55 -17.16 -2.63
CA GLU A 451 5.28 -16.60 -3.77
C GLU A 451 5.43 -15.08 -3.64
N LYS A 452 4.40 -14.40 -3.10
CA LYS A 452 4.45 -12.97 -2.76
C LYS A 452 5.51 -12.67 -1.68
N LEU A 453 5.59 -13.52 -0.64
CA LEU A 453 6.60 -13.38 0.41
C LEU A 453 8.02 -13.70 -0.08
N ASN A 454 8.18 -14.69 -0.98
CA ASN A 454 9.46 -15.05 -1.57
C ASN A 454 10.02 -13.98 -2.52
N SER A 455 9.16 -13.35 -3.33
CA SER A 455 9.57 -12.24 -4.19
C SER A 455 10.00 -11.02 -3.37
N SER A 456 9.24 -10.67 -2.32
CA SER A 456 9.62 -9.57 -1.41
C SER A 456 10.89 -9.87 -0.61
N SER A 457 11.13 -11.11 -0.17
CA SER A 457 12.33 -11.46 0.61
C SER A 457 13.62 -11.32 -0.20
N LEU A 458 13.61 -11.75 -1.47
CA LEU A 458 14.74 -11.58 -2.37
C LEU A 458 15.03 -10.10 -2.62
N VAL A 459 14.01 -9.31 -2.93
CA VAL A 459 14.14 -7.85 -3.15
C VAL A 459 14.70 -7.16 -1.90
N LYS A 460 14.18 -7.50 -0.72
CA LYS A 460 14.63 -6.92 0.56
C LYS A 460 16.05 -7.31 0.93
N SER A 461 16.47 -8.54 0.64
CA SER A 461 17.86 -8.95 0.88
C SER A 461 18.85 -8.11 0.07
N VAL A 462 18.52 -7.83 -1.19
CA VAL A 462 19.32 -6.98 -2.09
C VAL A 462 19.28 -5.53 -1.63
N GLU A 463 18.10 -5.03 -1.26
CA GLU A 463 17.92 -3.66 -0.81
C GLU A 463 18.64 -3.37 0.51
N GLN A 464 18.60 -4.30 1.48
CA GLN A 464 19.36 -4.20 2.73
C GLN A 464 20.87 -4.17 2.47
N VAL A 465 21.37 -4.97 1.53
CA VAL A 465 22.78 -4.95 1.12
C VAL A 465 23.15 -3.62 0.47
N LEU A 466 22.30 -3.10 -0.42
CA LEU A 466 22.51 -1.79 -1.06
C LEU A 466 22.47 -0.64 -0.04
N GLN A 467 21.56 -0.66 0.93
CA GLN A 467 21.49 0.32 2.01
C GLN A 467 22.73 0.25 2.91
N ALA A 468 23.17 -0.95 3.30
CA ALA A 468 24.40 -1.13 4.06
C ALA A 468 25.61 -0.59 3.29
N PHE A 469 25.67 -0.85 1.98
CA PHE A 469 26.73 -0.34 1.11
C PHE A 469 26.68 1.19 0.97
N LYS A 470 25.51 1.79 0.77
CA LYS A 470 25.31 3.25 0.73
C LYS A 470 25.70 3.90 2.06
N ARG A 471 25.32 3.32 3.19
CA ARG A 471 25.70 3.81 4.54
C ARG A 471 27.21 3.72 4.76
N ALA A 472 27.83 2.59 4.39
CA ALA A 472 29.28 2.43 4.43
C ALA A 472 30.00 3.46 3.55
N ARG A 473 29.50 3.70 2.33
CA ARG A 473 30.04 4.71 1.40
C ARG A 473 29.88 6.13 1.94
N LYS A 474 28.73 6.49 2.52
CA LYS A 474 28.48 7.79 3.15
C LYS A 474 29.44 8.02 4.32
N ASN A 475 29.63 7.00 5.17
CA ASN A 475 30.60 7.04 6.27
C ASN A 475 32.04 7.16 5.78
N MET A 476 32.42 6.47 4.71
CA MET A 476 33.76 6.56 4.10
C MET A 476 34.03 7.96 3.53
N ILE A 477 33.04 8.57 2.86
CA ILE A 477 33.14 9.94 2.32
C ILE A 477 33.21 10.97 3.45
N ALA A 478 32.44 10.79 4.53
CA ALA A 478 32.49 11.65 5.71
C ALA A 478 33.85 11.55 6.42
N ALA A 479 34.40 10.36 6.58
CA ALA A 479 35.74 10.15 7.13
C ALA A 479 36.84 10.80 6.27
N ARG A 480 36.68 10.79 4.94
CA ARG A 480 37.61 11.41 3.99
C ARG A 480 37.54 12.95 3.94
N LYS A 481 36.44 13.55 4.43
CA LYS A 481 36.30 15.01 4.59
C LYS A 481 36.83 15.53 5.93
N ASN A 482 37.01 14.64 6.91
CA ASN A 482 37.55 14.95 8.24
C ASN A 482 39.05 14.61 8.37
N LEU A 483 39.70 14.29 7.26
CA LEU A 483 41.16 14.21 7.05
C LEU A 483 41.55 15.41 6.18
#